data_AF-A0A9P5AW14-F1
#
_entry.id   AF-A0A9P5AW14-F1
#
_cell.length_a   1.000
_cell.length_b   1.000
_cell.length_c   1.000
_cell.angle_alpha   90.00
_cell.angle_beta   90.00
_cell.angle_gamma   90.00
#
_symmetry.space_group_name_H-M   'P 1'
#
loop_
_entity.id
_entity.type
_entity.pdbx_description
1 polymer ?
#
loop_
_entity_poly.entity_id
_entity_poly.type
_entity_poly.pdbx_seq_one_letter_code
_entity_poly.pdbx_strand_id
1 'polypeptide(L)'
;MGFKLVIGNPQLRNGMQSIGGKPASGKNVTDRAYLASKRRCHYGLTDSKQRSFGVREEYRMSWTLFQSVLAVLRSLTLEARCHQLPGPPSYLWAVRTPVFVDYVWHIINKFTTGFELVLAQCSEGLTTWEQTKMMDMFPQCLRVAVGGYDYSRQGALWWSRRELPQPVDLLRVYHGLGFGRTLEQFGYCWIEPRINWATLKFFPDITDSVVFGNGTLHQRYLKHGGHVRHFFDLSRRADLGLEWLQRYPMGDAITDQIVSWLCHICLQPMRAVVLHSIQSDLRPNVRTTILEDHVQFCRKGLSAALINGMTAVSGNRARVKSPQEVAQALFGLNEGWPLGHWENKPFRKLHQWTCTSLQHIPTENRLLQLFNCRLRRYLFAHHWVLPYPTLGGLAPRTKDGKRRWFYIDVQGEAGHAKENASLESWYWARTRWRPDYPTPLPQYLRWIPDEWQSWAHRHIGQTLSHEVNTAVCGVIPCEAFVTLLFEI
;
A
#
# COMPACT_ATOMS: atom_id res chain seq x y z
N MET A 1 -18.01 -8.85 1.30
CA MET A 1 -17.46 -7.84 0.38
C MET A 1 -15.94 -7.91 0.45
N GLY A 2 -15.27 -8.31 -0.63
CA GLY A 2 -13.81 -8.32 -0.67
C GLY A 2 -13.30 -6.90 -0.93
N PHE A 3 -12.89 -6.18 0.11
CA PHE A 3 -12.34 -4.84 -0.02
C PHE A 3 -10.96 -4.88 -0.64
N LYS A 4 -10.75 -4.06 -1.67
CA LYS A 4 -9.54 -3.98 -2.50
C LYS A 4 -8.75 -2.76 -2.04
N LEU A 5 -7.42 -2.85 -2.00
CA LEU A 5 -6.57 -1.67 -1.80
C LEU A 5 -6.94 -0.58 -2.80
N VAL A 6 -7.39 0.56 -2.28
CA VAL A 6 -7.83 1.71 -3.07
C VAL A 6 -6.62 2.59 -3.34
N ILE A 7 -5.93 2.33 -4.45
CA ILE A 7 -4.83 3.18 -4.91
C ILE A 7 -5.43 4.30 -5.77
N GLY A 8 -5.30 5.55 -5.31
CA GLY A 8 -5.72 6.78 -6.00
C GLY A 8 -4.94 7.04 -7.28
N ASN A 9 -3.60 7.02 -7.19
CA ASN A 9 -2.72 7.24 -8.34
C ASN A 9 -2.79 6.08 -9.37
N PRO A 10 -3.17 6.34 -10.64
CA PRO A 10 -3.35 5.31 -11.65
C PRO A 10 -2.04 4.58 -12.01
N GLN A 11 -0.88 5.24 -11.92
CA GLN A 11 0.41 4.64 -12.21
C GLN A 11 0.80 3.65 -11.11
N LEU A 12 0.81 4.06 -9.84
CA LEU A 12 1.11 3.18 -8.71
C LEU A 12 0.13 2.02 -8.62
N ARG A 13 -1.15 2.27 -8.95
CA ARG A 13 -2.19 1.24 -9.01
C ARG A 13 -1.86 0.16 -10.03
N ASN A 14 -1.49 0.58 -11.24
CA ASN A 14 -1.15 -0.35 -12.30
C ASN A 14 0.12 -1.16 -11.96
N GLY A 15 1.10 -0.51 -11.30
CA GLY A 15 2.31 -1.17 -10.77
C GLY A 15 1.96 -2.28 -9.79
N MET A 16 1.14 -1.97 -8.78
CA MET A 16 0.67 -2.93 -7.78
C MET A 16 -0.17 -4.06 -8.41
N GLN A 17 -1.07 -3.74 -9.34
CA GLN A 17 -1.87 -4.74 -10.05
C GLN A 17 -1.03 -5.69 -10.90
N SER A 18 0.14 -5.25 -11.38
CA SER A 18 1.07 -6.14 -12.09
C SER A 18 1.76 -7.15 -11.17
N ILE A 19 1.87 -6.85 -9.86
CA ILE A 19 2.44 -7.74 -8.84
C ILE A 19 1.37 -8.67 -8.27
N GLY A 20 0.23 -8.10 -7.86
CA GLY A 20 -0.83 -8.80 -7.13
C GLY A 20 -1.99 -9.32 -8.00
N GLY A 21 -1.96 -9.07 -9.31
CA GLY A 21 -3.04 -9.38 -10.24
C GLY A 21 -4.11 -8.28 -10.30
N LYS A 22 -4.89 -8.27 -11.40
CA LYS A 22 -5.99 -7.31 -11.58
C LYS A 22 -7.13 -7.62 -10.59
N PRO A 23 -7.68 -6.62 -9.88
CA PRO A 23 -8.89 -6.80 -9.11
C PRO A 23 -10.08 -7.08 -10.03
N ALA A 24 -11.01 -7.94 -9.61
CA ALA A 24 -12.19 -8.35 -10.39
C ALA A 24 -13.20 -7.21 -10.71
N SER A 25 -12.98 -5.98 -10.24
CA SER A 25 -13.85 -4.81 -10.51
C SER A 25 -13.13 -3.51 -10.12
N GLY A 26 -13.43 -2.41 -10.82
CA GLY A 26 -12.75 -1.11 -10.64
C GLY A 26 -13.24 -0.29 -9.44
N LYS A 27 -12.37 0.61 -8.94
CA LYS A 27 -12.61 1.54 -7.81
C LYS A 27 -13.93 2.30 -7.94
N ASN A 28 -14.24 2.80 -9.12
CA ASN A 28 -15.47 3.57 -9.37
C ASN A 28 -16.75 2.76 -9.11
N VAL A 29 -16.70 1.44 -9.26
CA VAL A 29 -17.86 0.56 -9.00
C VAL A 29 -18.04 0.37 -7.49
N THR A 30 -16.95 0.19 -6.75
CA THR A 30 -17.01 0.02 -5.29
C THR A 30 -17.43 1.30 -4.58
N ASP A 31 -16.94 2.45 -5.01
CA ASP A 31 -17.27 3.75 -4.40
C ASP A 31 -18.74 4.08 -4.63
N ARG A 32 -19.25 3.88 -5.86
CA ARG A 32 -20.68 4.02 -6.15
C ARG A 32 -21.53 3.05 -5.35
N ALA A 33 -21.11 1.79 -5.22
CA ALA A 33 -21.85 0.80 -4.44
C ALA A 33 -21.92 1.16 -2.96
N TYR A 34 -20.83 1.69 -2.40
CA TYR A 34 -20.78 2.21 -1.02
C TYR A 34 -21.76 3.38 -0.84
N LEU A 35 -21.64 4.42 -1.67
CA LEU A 35 -22.51 5.60 -1.61
C LEU A 35 -23.99 5.25 -1.81
N ALA A 36 -24.30 4.36 -2.75
CA ALA A 36 -25.66 3.87 -2.98
C ALA A 36 -26.19 3.09 -1.77
N SER A 37 -25.35 2.32 -1.07
CA SER A 37 -25.75 1.59 0.13
C SER A 37 -25.98 2.53 1.32
N LYS A 38 -25.12 3.54 1.50
CA LYS A 38 -25.32 4.59 2.52
C LYS A 38 -26.63 5.36 2.30
N ARG A 39 -26.92 5.77 1.06
CA ARG A 39 -28.18 6.43 0.70
C ARG A 39 -29.40 5.55 0.96
N ARG A 40 -29.39 4.29 0.51
CA ARG A 40 -30.49 3.35 0.75
C ARG A 40 -30.76 3.14 2.24
N CYS A 41 -29.69 3.05 3.04
CA CYS A 41 -29.80 2.93 4.48
C CYS A 41 -30.43 4.18 5.12
N HIS A 42 -29.97 5.38 4.72
CA HIS A 42 -30.55 6.64 5.17
C HIS A 42 -32.04 6.76 4.87
N TYR A 43 -32.44 6.55 3.61
CA TYR A 43 -33.86 6.62 3.23
C TYR A 43 -34.70 5.55 3.94
N GLY A 44 -34.19 4.31 4.03
CA GLY A 44 -34.89 3.24 4.74
C GLY A 44 -35.14 3.54 6.21
N LEU A 45 -34.16 4.15 6.91
CA LEU A 45 -34.31 4.55 8.30
C LEU A 45 -35.25 5.76 8.45
N THR A 46 -35.11 6.78 7.60
CA THR A 46 -35.97 7.97 7.62
C THR A 46 -37.44 7.58 7.38
N ASP A 47 -37.72 6.75 6.40
CA ASP A 47 -39.07 6.25 6.10
C ASP A 47 -39.64 5.38 7.23
N SER A 48 -38.75 4.74 8.00
CA SER A 48 -39.11 3.90 9.14
C SER A 48 -39.52 4.71 10.37
N LYS A 49 -39.09 5.98 10.52
CA LYS A 49 -39.41 6.80 11.70
C LYS A 49 -40.91 6.97 11.96
N GLN A 50 -41.70 7.02 10.89
CA GLN A 50 -43.15 7.20 10.95
C GLN A 50 -43.92 5.87 10.92
N ARG A 51 -43.23 4.73 11.01
CA ARG A 51 -43.83 3.40 10.98
C ARG A 51 -43.78 2.77 12.36
N SER A 52 -44.84 2.05 12.72
CA SER A 52 -44.80 1.16 13.88
C SER A 52 -44.36 -0.22 13.42
N PHE A 53 -43.20 -0.67 13.90
CA PHE A 53 -42.76 -2.04 13.72
C PHE A 53 -43.22 -2.82 14.96
N GLY A 54 -44.49 -3.19 14.96
CA GLY A 54 -45.02 -4.09 15.98
C GLY A 54 -44.34 -5.46 15.89
N VAL A 55 -44.35 -6.21 16.99
CA VAL A 55 -44.02 -7.64 16.96
C VAL A 55 -45.07 -8.30 16.06
N ARG A 56 -44.68 -8.73 14.86
CA ARG A 56 -45.59 -9.44 13.97
C ARG A 56 -45.71 -10.87 14.49
N GLU A 57 -46.72 -11.11 15.30
CA GLU A 57 -47.01 -12.44 15.80
C GLU A 57 -48.02 -13.10 14.85
N GLU A 58 -47.52 -14.05 14.05
CA GLU A 58 -48.34 -14.78 13.08
C GLU A 58 -48.82 -16.08 13.71
N TYR A 59 -50.09 -16.14 14.07
CA TYR A 59 -50.75 -17.37 14.50
C TYR A 59 -51.41 -18.05 13.31
N ARG A 60 -51.07 -19.33 13.07
CA ARG A 60 -51.79 -20.16 12.09
C ARG A 60 -52.92 -20.89 12.80
N MET A 61 -54.15 -20.66 12.36
CA MET A 61 -55.33 -21.37 12.85
C MET A 61 -56.16 -21.91 11.70
N SER A 62 -56.85 -23.03 11.90
CA SER A 62 -57.79 -23.55 10.91
C SER A 62 -58.98 -22.60 10.76
N TRP A 63 -59.57 -22.57 9.57
CA TRP A 63 -60.75 -21.73 9.30
C TRP A 63 -61.91 -22.05 10.24
N THR A 64 -62.10 -23.33 10.56
CA THR A 64 -63.14 -23.79 11.48
C THR A 64 -62.90 -23.26 12.90
N LEU A 65 -61.66 -23.32 13.39
CA LEU A 65 -61.32 -22.78 14.71
C LEU A 65 -61.52 -21.26 14.75
N PHE A 66 -61.12 -20.56 13.69
CA PHE A 66 -61.33 -19.11 13.57
C PHE A 66 -62.82 -18.76 13.67
N GLN A 67 -63.68 -19.44 12.91
CA GLN A 67 -65.14 -19.25 12.94
C GLN A 67 -65.73 -19.48 14.34
N SER A 68 -65.33 -20.57 15.01
CA SER A 68 -65.79 -20.88 16.37
C SER A 68 -65.35 -19.83 17.40
N VAL A 69 -64.07 -19.41 17.36
CA VAL A 69 -63.55 -18.34 18.23
C VAL A 69 -64.32 -17.03 18.00
N LEU A 70 -64.60 -16.69 16.74
CA LEU A 70 -65.30 -15.47 16.40
C LEU A 70 -66.76 -15.48 16.88
N ALA A 71 -67.44 -16.63 16.84
CA ALA A 71 -68.79 -16.80 17.37
C ALA A 71 -68.81 -16.61 18.90
N VAL A 72 -67.86 -17.21 19.61
CA VAL A 72 -67.73 -17.05 21.07
C VAL A 72 -67.44 -15.59 21.42
N LEU A 73 -66.48 -14.95 20.76
CA LEU A 73 -66.17 -13.53 20.98
C LEU A 73 -67.38 -12.62 20.77
N ARG A 74 -68.23 -12.91 19.77
CA ARG A 74 -69.47 -12.16 19.52
C ARG A 74 -70.53 -12.36 20.61
N SER A 75 -70.54 -13.51 21.28
CA SER A 75 -71.46 -13.78 22.40
C SER A 75 -71.02 -13.19 23.74
N LEU A 76 -69.73 -12.82 23.90
CA LEU A 76 -69.23 -12.22 25.13
C LEU A 76 -69.65 -10.74 25.27
N THR A 77 -69.94 -10.31 26.49
CA THR A 77 -70.19 -8.90 26.84
C THR A 77 -68.92 -8.05 26.65
N LEU A 78 -69.07 -6.73 26.50
CA LEU A 78 -67.95 -5.82 26.26
C LEU A 78 -66.87 -5.89 27.36
N GLU A 79 -67.31 -6.07 28.61
CA GLU A 79 -66.43 -6.25 29.78
C GLU A 79 -65.67 -7.59 29.74
N ALA A 80 -66.34 -8.68 29.33
CA ALA A 80 -65.70 -9.99 29.19
C ALA A 80 -64.70 -10.05 28.01
N ARG A 81 -64.90 -9.22 26.98
CA ARG A 81 -63.96 -9.07 25.85
C ARG A 81 -62.70 -8.29 26.23
N CYS A 82 -62.80 -7.39 27.22
CA CYS A 82 -61.72 -6.52 27.62
C CYS A 82 -60.96 -7.14 28.81
N HIS A 83 -60.28 -8.26 28.57
CA HIS A 83 -59.29 -8.72 29.55
C HIS A 83 -58.18 -7.67 29.60
N GLN A 84 -58.00 -7.01 30.75
CA GLN A 84 -56.77 -6.27 31.03
C GLN A 84 -55.64 -7.28 31.01
N LEU A 85 -54.91 -7.34 29.90
CA LEU A 85 -53.67 -8.10 29.84
C LEU A 85 -52.79 -7.57 30.99
N PRO A 86 -52.19 -8.46 31.81
CA PRO A 86 -51.14 -8.02 32.70
C PRO A 86 -50.12 -7.23 31.86
N GLY A 87 -49.60 -6.14 32.44
CA GLY A 87 -48.60 -5.31 31.77
C GLY A 87 -47.46 -6.16 31.18
N PRO A 88 -46.68 -5.62 30.24
CA PRO A 88 -45.64 -6.38 29.57
C PRO A 88 -44.74 -7.08 30.60
N PRO A 89 -44.31 -8.33 30.34
CA PRO A 89 -43.37 -9.04 31.22
C PRO A 89 -42.15 -8.18 31.55
N SER A 90 -41.57 -8.34 32.73
CA SER A 90 -40.45 -7.51 33.20
C SER A 90 -39.20 -7.57 32.30
N TYR A 91 -39.09 -8.57 31.44
CA TYR A 91 -38.03 -8.74 30.44
C TYR A 91 -38.37 -8.12 29.08
N LEU A 92 -39.54 -7.51 28.90
CA LEU A 92 -39.97 -6.84 27.67
C LEU A 92 -40.05 -5.33 27.89
N TRP A 93 -39.28 -4.59 27.10
CA TRP A 93 -39.31 -3.13 27.07
C TRP A 93 -39.70 -2.65 25.67
N ALA A 94 -40.63 -1.71 25.60
CA ALA A 94 -41.03 -1.09 24.34
C ALA A 94 -40.18 0.18 24.10
N VAL A 95 -39.45 0.22 22.99
CA VAL A 95 -38.73 1.41 22.54
C VAL A 95 -39.54 2.06 21.42
N ARG A 96 -39.76 3.38 21.51
CA ARG A 96 -40.45 4.11 20.44
C ARG A 96 -39.63 4.02 19.15
N THR A 97 -40.27 3.78 18.01
CA THR A 97 -39.58 3.66 16.72
C THR A 97 -38.59 4.80 16.44
N PRO A 98 -38.92 6.09 16.66
CA PRO A 98 -37.97 7.17 16.39
C PRO A 98 -36.67 7.04 17.21
N VAL A 99 -36.78 6.65 18.48
CA VAL A 99 -35.62 6.46 19.37
C VAL A 99 -34.73 5.33 18.88
N PHE A 100 -35.32 4.20 18.51
CA PHE A 100 -34.57 3.06 17.96
C PHE A 100 -33.91 3.40 16.63
N VAL A 101 -34.63 4.07 15.72
CA VAL A 101 -34.10 4.47 14.41
C VAL A 101 -32.94 5.46 14.57
N ASP A 102 -33.06 6.44 15.46
CA ASP A 102 -31.98 7.38 15.75
C ASP A 102 -30.77 6.67 16.35
N TYR A 103 -30.98 5.74 17.29
CA TYR A 103 -29.92 4.90 17.81
C TYR A 103 -29.17 4.14 16.70
N VAL A 104 -29.90 3.42 15.83
CA VAL A 104 -29.32 2.66 14.71
C VAL A 104 -28.58 3.59 13.74
N TRP A 105 -29.13 4.77 13.45
CA TRP A 105 -28.49 5.78 12.62
C TRP A 105 -27.14 6.25 13.19
N HIS A 106 -27.08 6.51 14.50
CA HIS A 106 -25.84 6.90 15.17
C HIS A 106 -24.81 5.76 15.21
N ILE A 107 -25.25 4.50 15.39
CA ILE A 107 -24.37 3.32 15.26
C ILE A 107 -23.75 3.24 13.86
N ILE A 108 -24.57 3.40 12.82
CA ILE A 108 -24.10 3.36 11.43
C ILE A 108 -23.11 4.48 11.20
N ASN A 109 -23.46 5.71 11.58
CA ASN A 109 -22.59 6.87 11.42
C ASN A 109 -21.25 6.69 12.11
N LYS A 110 -21.21 6.22 13.36
CA LYS A 110 -19.96 5.96 14.09
C LYS A 110 -18.96 5.15 13.25
N PHE A 111 -19.42 4.04 12.66
CA PHE A 111 -18.52 3.17 11.90
C PHE A 111 -18.30 3.63 10.46
N THR A 112 -19.31 4.21 9.79
CA THR A 112 -19.11 4.78 8.45
C THR A 112 -18.22 6.01 8.47
N THR A 113 -18.31 6.86 9.49
CA THR A 113 -17.43 8.01 9.68
C THR A 113 -16.01 7.56 9.92
N GLY A 114 -15.78 6.53 10.74
CA GLY A 114 -14.44 5.96 10.91
C GLY A 114 -13.86 5.42 9.60
N PHE A 115 -14.68 4.72 8.80
CA PHE A 115 -14.27 4.25 7.47
C PHE A 115 -13.95 5.42 6.51
N GLU A 116 -14.82 6.42 6.46
CA GLU A 116 -14.66 7.61 5.60
C GLU A 116 -13.48 8.47 6.01
N LEU A 117 -13.20 8.60 7.31
CA LEU A 117 -12.04 9.28 7.85
C LEU A 117 -10.75 8.61 7.36
N VAL A 118 -10.66 7.28 7.49
CA VAL A 118 -9.50 6.54 6.99
C VAL A 118 -9.35 6.70 5.49
N LEU A 119 -10.47 6.61 4.75
CA LEU A 119 -10.46 6.78 3.31
C LEU A 119 -10.03 8.19 2.87
N ALA A 120 -10.44 9.23 3.60
CA ALA A 120 -10.14 10.63 3.28
C ALA A 120 -8.69 11.01 3.63
N GLN A 121 -8.13 10.44 4.70
CA GLN A 121 -6.75 10.68 5.11
C GLN A 121 -5.73 9.78 4.41
N CYS A 122 -6.18 8.71 3.74
CA CYS A 122 -5.32 8.02 2.79
C CYS A 122 -4.91 9.00 1.68
N SER A 123 -3.62 9.33 1.60
CA SER A 123 -3.05 10.06 0.47
C SER A 123 -3.42 9.38 -0.84
N GLU A 124 -3.58 10.15 -1.91
CA GLU A 124 -4.05 9.68 -3.22
C GLU A 124 -3.09 8.63 -3.85
N GLY A 125 -3.08 7.39 -3.35
CA GLY A 125 -2.20 6.36 -3.88
C GLY A 125 -1.62 5.37 -2.88
N LEU A 126 -1.61 5.65 -1.57
CA LEU A 126 -0.88 4.81 -0.61
C LEU A 126 -1.73 4.48 0.62
N THR A 127 -2.59 3.48 0.49
CA THR A 127 -3.20 2.85 1.67
C THR A 127 -2.19 1.90 2.30
N THR A 128 -1.76 2.19 3.53
CA THR A 128 -0.89 1.29 4.29
C THR A 128 -1.63 0.00 4.66
N TRP A 129 -0.89 -1.03 5.07
CA TRP A 129 -1.51 -2.26 5.58
C TRP A 129 -2.36 -1.99 6.82
N GLU A 130 -1.91 -1.10 7.72
CA GLU A 130 -2.66 -0.70 8.91
C GLU A 130 -3.98 -0.01 8.55
N GLN A 131 -3.94 0.94 7.63
CA GLN A 131 -5.15 1.60 7.11
C GLN A 131 -6.08 0.60 6.43
N THR A 132 -5.54 -0.41 5.72
CA THR A 132 -6.33 -1.49 5.13
C THR A 132 -7.01 -2.35 6.21
N LYS A 133 -6.31 -2.68 7.30
CA LYS A 133 -6.88 -3.40 8.45
C LYS A 133 -8.00 -2.59 9.11
N MET A 134 -7.81 -1.29 9.29
CA MET A 134 -8.84 -0.39 9.82
C MET A 134 -10.04 -0.26 8.89
N MET A 135 -9.82 -0.16 7.57
CA MET A 135 -10.89 -0.13 6.58
C MET A 135 -11.70 -1.43 6.52
N ASP A 136 -11.09 -2.58 6.83
CA ASP A 136 -11.79 -3.88 6.95
C ASP A 136 -12.53 -4.02 8.29
N MET A 137 -12.01 -3.43 9.36
CA MET A 137 -12.61 -3.42 10.69
C MET A 137 -14.00 -2.75 10.69
N PHE A 138 -14.15 -1.54 10.13
CA PHE A 138 -15.40 -0.78 10.21
C PHE A 138 -16.62 -1.48 9.58
N PRO A 139 -16.55 -2.06 8.36
CA PRO A 139 -17.63 -2.86 7.79
C PRO A 139 -17.96 -4.11 8.62
N GLN A 140 -16.98 -4.74 9.28
CA GLN A 140 -17.24 -5.87 10.17
C GLN A 140 -18.02 -5.43 11.41
N CYS A 141 -17.66 -4.29 12.00
CA CYS A 141 -18.42 -3.66 13.09
C CYS A 141 -19.87 -3.36 12.66
N LEU A 142 -20.06 -2.75 11.49
CA LEU A 142 -21.40 -2.44 10.94
C LEU A 142 -22.25 -3.69 10.77
N ARG A 143 -21.67 -4.75 10.20
CA ARG A 143 -22.38 -6.02 9.98
C ARG A 143 -22.95 -6.56 11.29
N VAL A 144 -22.17 -6.51 12.37
CA VAL A 144 -22.62 -7.02 13.67
C VAL A 144 -23.62 -6.08 14.33
N ALA A 145 -23.29 -4.79 14.36
CA ALA A 145 -24.06 -3.81 15.12
C ALA A 145 -25.46 -3.53 14.55
N VAL A 146 -25.63 -3.68 13.23
CA VAL A 146 -26.92 -3.46 12.56
C VAL A 146 -27.58 -4.76 12.14
N GLY A 147 -26.80 -5.82 11.90
CA GLY A 147 -27.32 -7.09 11.40
C GLY A 147 -27.91 -8.02 12.47
N GLY A 148 -27.95 -7.59 13.74
CA GLY A 148 -28.46 -8.41 14.84
C GLY A 148 -27.61 -9.65 15.15
N TYR A 149 -26.33 -9.61 14.79
CA TYR A 149 -25.42 -10.73 15.08
C TYR A 149 -24.94 -10.66 16.54
N ASP A 150 -24.71 -11.84 17.11
CA ASP A 150 -24.09 -11.97 18.42
C ASP A 150 -22.63 -11.47 18.40
N TYR A 151 -22.38 -10.37 19.11
CA TYR A 151 -21.05 -9.78 19.26
C TYR A 151 -20.05 -10.77 19.86
N SER A 152 -20.47 -11.61 20.80
CA SER A 152 -19.59 -12.51 21.56
C SER A 152 -18.93 -13.59 20.69
N ARG A 153 -19.57 -13.93 19.56
CA ARG A 153 -19.07 -14.90 18.59
C ARG A 153 -17.97 -14.35 17.70
N GLN A 154 -17.79 -13.03 17.63
CA GLN A 154 -16.74 -12.41 16.83
C GLN A 154 -15.58 -11.98 17.72
N GLY A 155 -14.58 -12.85 17.84
CA GLY A 155 -13.39 -12.60 18.69
C GLY A 155 -12.68 -11.29 18.38
N ALA A 156 -12.63 -10.88 17.11
CA ALA A 156 -12.03 -9.61 16.71
C ALA A 156 -12.73 -8.37 17.30
N LEU A 157 -14.04 -8.44 17.53
CA LEU A 157 -14.83 -7.36 18.13
C LEU A 157 -14.89 -7.52 19.65
N TRP A 158 -15.14 -8.73 20.13
CA TRP A 158 -15.46 -9.02 21.52
C TRP A 158 -14.26 -8.98 22.45
N TRP A 159 -13.14 -9.60 22.06
CA TRP A 159 -11.99 -9.77 22.96
C TRP A 159 -11.28 -8.44 23.20
N SER A 160 -10.87 -8.20 24.44
CA SER A 160 -9.90 -7.16 24.77
C SER A 160 -8.49 -7.70 24.54
N ARG A 161 -8.11 -8.74 25.28
CA ARG A 161 -6.87 -9.50 25.14
C ARG A 161 -7.19 -10.98 25.31
N ARG A 162 -6.68 -11.84 24.42
CA ARG A 162 -6.85 -13.29 24.53
C ARG A 162 -5.54 -13.99 24.25
N GLU A 163 -5.14 -14.86 25.15
CA GLU A 163 -3.97 -15.72 24.99
C GLU A 163 -4.44 -17.05 24.40
N LEU A 164 -3.81 -17.49 23.31
CA LEU A 164 -4.09 -18.78 22.70
C LEU A 164 -2.79 -19.60 22.62
N PRO A 165 -2.83 -20.89 23.02
CA PRO A 165 -1.69 -21.78 22.90
C PRO A 165 -1.40 -22.09 21.42
N GLN A 166 -0.13 -22.05 21.01
CA GLN A 166 0.33 -22.53 19.71
C GLN A 166 1.04 -23.90 19.83
N PRO A 167 1.17 -24.65 18.72
CA PRO A 167 1.81 -25.98 18.71
C PRO A 167 3.29 -26.02 19.12
N VAL A 168 3.95 -24.87 19.32
CA VAL A 168 5.41 -24.74 19.52
C VAL A 168 5.72 -24.00 20.83
N ASP A 169 4.98 -24.29 21.90
CA ASP A 169 5.14 -23.71 23.27
C ASP A 169 5.19 -22.16 23.36
N LEU A 170 4.83 -21.46 22.30
CA LEU A 170 4.74 -20.01 22.26
C LEU A 170 3.29 -19.58 22.49
N LEU A 171 3.06 -18.87 23.59
CA LEU A 171 1.80 -18.17 23.86
C LEU A 171 1.67 -16.99 22.90
N ARG A 172 0.67 -17.04 22.00
CA ARG A 172 0.36 -15.91 21.15
C ARG A 172 -0.80 -15.12 21.73
N VAL A 173 -0.54 -13.85 21.97
CA VAL A 173 -1.56 -12.89 22.42
C VAL A 173 -2.29 -12.35 21.19
N TYR A 174 -3.61 -12.27 21.29
CA TYR A 174 -4.49 -11.69 20.30
C TYR A 174 -5.31 -10.55 20.91
N HIS A 175 -5.49 -9.47 20.15
CA HIS A 175 -6.22 -8.28 20.57
C HIS A 175 -7.41 -8.00 19.66
N GLY A 176 -8.59 -7.80 20.24
CA GLY A 176 -9.79 -7.34 19.56
C GLY A 176 -10.14 -5.89 19.92
N LEU A 177 -11.38 -5.47 19.68
CA LEU A 177 -11.85 -4.10 20.03
C LEU A 177 -12.33 -3.96 21.48
N GLY A 178 -12.43 -5.06 22.22
CA GLY A 178 -12.82 -5.06 23.62
C GLY A 178 -14.30 -4.81 23.89
N PHE A 179 -15.19 -5.08 22.93
CA PHE A 179 -16.62 -4.80 23.09
C PHE A 179 -17.26 -5.54 24.27
N GLY A 180 -16.75 -6.71 24.67
CA GLY A 180 -17.27 -7.38 25.86
C GLY A 180 -17.06 -6.56 27.13
N ARG A 181 -15.85 -6.00 27.29
CA ARG A 181 -15.49 -5.17 28.44
C ARG A 181 -16.18 -3.81 28.39
N THR A 182 -16.19 -3.15 27.23
CA THR A 182 -16.77 -1.80 27.12
C THR A 182 -18.29 -1.81 27.23
N LEU A 183 -18.95 -2.87 26.74
CA LEU A 183 -20.38 -3.07 26.95
C LEU A 183 -20.73 -3.22 28.43
N GLU A 184 -19.98 -4.05 29.17
CA GLU A 184 -20.19 -4.23 30.61
C GLU A 184 -19.93 -2.94 31.40
N GLN A 185 -18.85 -2.23 31.07
CA GLN A 185 -18.43 -1.04 31.82
C GLN A 185 -19.29 0.21 31.51
N PHE A 186 -19.71 0.40 30.26
CA PHE A 186 -20.34 1.65 29.81
C PHE A 186 -21.75 1.46 29.25
N GLY A 187 -22.28 0.22 29.23
CA GLY A 187 -23.55 -0.10 28.58
C GLY A 187 -23.50 0.04 27.05
N TYR A 188 -22.31 0.21 26.47
CA TYR A 188 -22.13 0.50 25.05
C TYR A 188 -20.79 0.00 24.51
N CYS A 189 -20.80 -0.58 23.32
CA CYS A 189 -19.61 -1.12 22.63
C CYS A 189 -18.68 -0.01 22.11
N TRP A 190 -17.96 0.67 23.00
CA TRP A 190 -16.86 1.56 22.65
C TRP A 190 -15.65 0.76 22.14
N ILE A 191 -14.91 1.35 21.20
CA ILE A 191 -13.63 0.81 20.76
C ILE A 191 -12.61 1.15 21.84
N GLU A 192 -11.94 0.15 22.40
CA GLU A 192 -10.84 0.39 23.34
C GLU A 192 -9.73 1.26 22.70
N PRO A 193 -8.97 2.03 23.50
CA PRO A 193 -7.93 2.94 23.01
C PRO A 193 -6.74 2.15 22.44
N ARG A 194 -6.90 1.68 21.20
CA ARG A 194 -5.97 0.80 20.48
C ARG A 194 -5.44 1.43 19.19
N ILE A 195 -6.05 2.54 18.79
CA ILE A 195 -5.82 3.21 17.51
C ILE A 195 -5.25 4.57 17.82
N ASN A 196 -4.11 4.88 17.20
CA ASN A 196 -3.66 6.25 17.06
C ASN A 196 -4.45 6.88 15.91
N TRP A 197 -5.38 7.77 16.25
CA TRP A 197 -6.26 8.44 15.29
C TRP A 197 -5.56 9.51 14.46
N ALA A 198 -4.41 10.03 14.89
CA ALA A 198 -3.62 10.98 14.11
C ALA A 198 -2.89 10.29 12.95
N THR A 199 -2.33 9.10 13.21
CA THR A 199 -1.57 8.34 12.19
C THR A 199 -2.39 7.24 11.50
N LEU A 200 -3.62 7.01 11.96
CA LEU A 200 -4.51 5.92 11.52
C LEU A 200 -3.83 4.55 11.53
N LYS A 201 -3.21 4.23 12.65
CA LYS A 201 -2.50 2.97 12.89
C LYS A 201 -2.94 2.38 14.23
N PHE A 202 -2.95 1.06 14.35
CA PHE A 202 -2.96 0.43 15.66
C PHE A 202 -1.65 0.74 16.39
N PHE A 203 -1.66 0.80 17.72
CA PHE A 203 -0.42 1.01 18.46
C PHE A 203 0.62 -0.10 18.14
N PRO A 204 1.92 0.25 18.03
CA PRO A 204 2.96 -0.67 17.52
C PRO A 204 3.09 -1.98 18.31
N ASP A 205 2.80 -1.93 19.61
CA ASP A 205 2.84 -3.06 20.55
C ASP A 205 1.76 -4.12 20.27
N ILE A 206 0.66 -3.73 19.60
CA ILE A 206 -0.46 -4.63 19.29
C ILE A 206 -0.64 -4.91 17.80
N THR A 207 0.01 -4.16 16.91
CA THR A 207 -0.19 -4.21 15.46
C THR A 207 -0.27 -5.62 14.85
N ASP A 208 0.65 -6.51 15.22
CA ASP A 208 0.76 -7.89 14.68
C ASP A 208 -0.10 -8.94 15.42
N SER A 209 -0.75 -8.51 16.48
CA SER A 209 -1.60 -9.30 17.37
C SER A 209 -3.09 -8.97 17.23
N VAL A 210 -3.43 -7.88 16.54
CA VAL A 210 -4.82 -7.52 16.24
C VAL A 210 -5.47 -8.55 15.32
N VAL A 211 -6.68 -9.00 15.66
CA VAL A 211 -7.38 -10.09 14.94
C VAL A 211 -7.89 -9.67 13.55
N PHE A 212 -8.01 -8.37 13.29
CA PHE A 212 -8.42 -7.83 11.98
C PHE A 212 -7.34 -8.03 10.91
N GLY A 213 -7.77 -8.33 9.68
CA GLY A 213 -6.86 -8.50 8.55
C GLY A 213 -6.22 -9.88 8.42
N ASN A 214 -6.77 -10.94 9.05
CA ASN A 214 -6.34 -12.35 8.91
C ASN A 214 -7.10 -13.15 7.82
N GLY A 215 -7.90 -12.48 6.97
CA GLY A 215 -8.73 -13.13 5.93
C GLY A 215 -8.01 -13.41 4.59
N THR A 216 -8.77 -13.69 3.54
CA THR A 216 -8.27 -13.88 2.15
C THR A 216 -7.42 -12.71 1.63
N LEU A 217 -7.62 -11.50 2.18
CA LEU A 217 -6.77 -10.33 1.94
C LEU A 217 -5.38 -10.49 2.57
N HIS A 218 -5.28 -11.04 3.78
CA HIS A 218 -4.02 -11.45 4.39
C HIS A 218 -3.32 -12.49 3.53
N GLN A 219 -4.00 -13.54 3.09
CA GLN A 219 -3.38 -14.60 2.31
C GLN A 219 -2.87 -14.10 0.95
N ARG A 220 -3.59 -13.17 0.30
CA ARG A 220 -3.10 -12.48 -0.91
C ARG A 220 -1.94 -11.53 -0.60
N TYR A 221 -1.99 -10.84 0.52
CA TYR A 221 -0.89 -10.01 1.04
C TYR A 221 0.29 -10.86 1.54
N LEU A 222 0.14 -12.10 1.98
CA LEU A 222 1.27 -12.97 2.33
C LEU A 222 1.87 -13.58 1.07
N LYS A 223 1.03 -13.98 0.11
CA LYS A 223 1.45 -14.56 -1.18
C LYS A 223 2.18 -13.56 -2.08
N HIS A 224 1.77 -12.30 -2.09
CA HIS A 224 2.36 -11.25 -2.93
C HIS A 224 2.93 -10.07 -2.14
N GLY A 225 2.64 -9.94 -0.85
CA GLY A 225 2.85 -8.69 -0.13
C GLY A 225 4.21 -8.47 0.46
N GLY A 226 5.15 -9.42 0.41
CA GLY A 226 6.57 -9.05 0.44
C GLY A 226 6.90 -8.08 -0.70
N HIS A 227 6.50 -8.42 -1.93
CA HIS A 227 6.73 -7.61 -3.12
C HIS A 227 5.84 -6.35 -3.16
N VAL A 228 4.59 -6.44 -2.70
CA VAL A 228 3.69 -5.27 -2.63
C VAL A 228 4.13 -4.31 -1.52
N ARG A 229 4.53 -4.79 -0.33
CA ARG A 229 5.09 -3.97 0.76
C ARG A 229 6.38 -3.30 0.32
N HIS A 230 7.27 -4.03 -0.33
CA HIS A 230 8.52 -3.48 -0.86
C HIS A 230 8.24 -2.37 -1.90
N PHE A 231 7.31 -2.59 -2.83
CA PHE A 231 6.92 -1.56 -3.80
C PHE A 231 6.33 -0.32 -3.12
N PHE A 232 5.43 -0.47 -2.15
CA PHE A 232 4.87 0.68 -1.42
C PHE A 232 5.87 1.41 -0.55
N ASP A 233 6.80 0.70 0.10
CA ASP A 233 7.85 1.35 0.88
C ASP A 233 8.75 2.20 -0.03
N LEU A 234 9.10 1.69 -1.22
CA LEU A 234 9.82 2.46 -2.23
C LEU A 234 9.02 3.65 -2.76
N SER A 235 7.72 3.48 -3.01
CA SER A 235 6.84 4.59 -3.42
C SER A 235 6.77 5.68 -2.34
N ARG A 236 6.62 5.31 -1.07
CA ARG A 236 6.62 6.25 0.05
C ARG A 236 7.95 7.01 0.18
N ARG A 237 9.08 6.32 0.03
CA ARG A 237 10.40 6.97 0.02
C ARG A 237 10.54 7.93 -1.16
N ALA A 238 9.99 7.59 -2.33
CA ALA A 238 9.98 8.50 -3.47
C ALA A 238 9.14 9.75 -3.20
N ASP A 239 7.95 9.60 -2.61
CA ASP A 239 7.10 10.73 -2.23
C ASP A 239 7.79 11.66 -1.22
N LEU A 240 8.45 11.09 -0.21
CA LEU A 240 9.24 11.87 0.75
C LEU A 240 10.36 12.67 0.07
N GLY A 241 11.09 12.05 -0.86
CA GLY A 241 12.11 12.76 -1.64
C GLY A 241 11.53 13.90 -2.49
N LEU A 242 10.36 13.68 -3.10
CA LEU A 242 9.68 14.72 -3.88
C LEU A 242 9.19 15.89 -3.01
N GLU A 243 8.64 15.60 -1.83
CA GLU A 243 8.25 16.61 -0.84
C GLU A 243 9.46 17.46 -0.40
N TRP A 244 10.61 16.82 -0.16
CA TRP A 244 11.83 17.53 0.20
C TRP A 244 12.36 18.43 -0.92
N LEU A 245 12.26 18.01 -2.19
CA LEU A 245 12.59 18.87 -3.32
C LEU A 245 11.68 20.08 -3.43
N GLN A 246 10.39 19.94 -3.11
CA GLN A 246 9.44 21.07 -3.07
C GLN A 246 9.75 22.04 -1.93
N ARG A 247 10.16 21.51 -0.77
CA ARG A 247 10.41 22.31 0.44
C ARG A 247 11.76 23.01 0.44
N TYR A 248 12.78 22.47 -0.25
CA TYR A 248 14.15 22.98 -0.25
C TYR A 248 14.72 23.19 -1.67
N PRO A 249 14.14 24.11 -2.47
CA PRO A 249 14.53 24.28 -3.88
C PRO A 249 15.95 24.86 -4.09
N MET A 250 16.57 25.47 -3.06
CA MET A 250 17.80 26.29 -3.20
C MET A 250 19.09 25.62 -2.71
N GLY A 251 19.06 24.36 -2.26
CA GLY A 251 20.27 23.66 -1.79
C GLY A 251 20.87 22.75 -2.84
N ASP A 252 21.87 23.21 -3.61
CA ASP A 252 22.45 22.43 -4.72
C ASP A 252 22.91 21.02 -4.28
N ALA A 253 23.60 20.89 -3.15
CA ALA A 253 24.07 19.59 -2.64
C ALA A 253 22.93 18.67 -2.15
N ILE A 254 21.88 19.24 -1.54
CA ILE A 254 20.74 18.50 -0.99
C ILE A 254 19.84 18.03 -2.13
N THR A 255 19.52 18.92 -3.06
CA THR A 255 18.82 18.61 -4.30
C THR A 255 19.56 17.54 -5.09
N ASP A 256 20.88 17.65 -5.22
CA ASP A 256 21.70 16.66 -5.92
C ASP A 256 21.61 15.28 -5.27
N GLN A 257 21.70 15.22 -3.95
CA GLN A 257 21.61 13.98 -3.18
C GLN A 257 20.20 13.37 -3.24
N ILE A 258 19.14 14.17 -3.14
CA ILE A 258 17.76 13.67 -3.22
C ILE A 258 17.47 13.13 -4.62
N VAL A 259 17.90 13.84 -5.68
CA VAL A 259 17.75 13.34 -7.06
C VAL A 259 18.52 12.03 -7.24
N SER A 260 19.70 11.91 -6.65
CA SER A 260 20.48 10.66 -6.64
C SER A 260 19.72 9.53 -5.93
N TRP A 261 19.13 9.82 -4.77
CA TRP A 261 18.32 8.88 -4.01
C TRP A 261 17.09 8.40 -4.78
N LEU A 262 16.33 9.32 -5.39
CA LEU A 262 15.18 9.00 -6.25
C LEU A 262 15.58 8.09 -7.42
N CYS A 263 16.75 8.31 -8.02
CA CYS A 263 17.27 7.46 -9.10
C CYS A 263 17.45 6.01 -8.62
N HIS A 264 18.09 5.81 -7.46
CA HIS A 264 18.29 4.47 -6.92
C HIS A 264 16.99 3.81 -6.46
N ILE A 265 16.06 4.56 -5.87
CA ILE A 265 14.70 4.08 -5.53
C ILE A 265 14.00 3.54 -6.79
N CYS A 266 14.20 4.16 -7.96
CA CYS A 266 13.64 3.67 -9.22
C CYS A 266 14.37 2.43 -9.78
N LEU A 267 15.66 2.24 -9.48
CA LEU A 267 16.46 1.11 -9.94
C LEU A 267 16.25 -0.17 -9.10
N GLN A 268 16.03 -0.05 -7.79
CA GLN A 268 15.76 -1.18 -6.90
C GLN A 268 14.60 -2.09 -7.36
N PRO A 269 13.39 -1.57 -7.67
CA PRO A 269 12.28 -2.41 -8.12
C PRO A 269 12.54 -3.00 -9.50
N MET A 270 13.39 -2.37 -10.34
CA MET A 270 13.78 -2.94 -11.63
C MET A 270 14.57 -4.23 -11.43
N ARG A 271 15.54 -4.20 -10.51
CA ARG A 271 16.35 -5.38 -10.15
C ARG A 271 15.49 -6.52 -9.62
N ALA A 272 14.61 -6.23 -8.66
CA ALA A 272 13.68 -7.20 -8.10
C ALA A 272 12.76 -7.82 -9.17
N VAL A 273 12.22 -7.00 -10.08
CA VAL A 273 11.35 -7.47 -11.17
C VAL A 273 12.09 -8.33 -12.19
N VAL A 274 13.34 -7.97 -12.53
CA VAL A 274 14.19 -8.79 -13.42
C VAL A 274 14.46 -10.15 -12.79
N LEU A 275 14.89 -10.20 -11.52
CA LEU A 275 15.18 -11.45 -10.82
C LEU A 275 13.93 -12.31 -10.65
N HIS A 276 12.80 -11.71 -10.26
CA HIS A 276 11.53 -12.42 -10.14
C HIS A 276 11.08 -13.02 -11.49
N SER A 277 11.33 -12.34 -12.61
CA SER A 277 10.98 -12.86 -13.95
C SER A 277 11.74 -14.13 -14.34
N ILE A 278 12.86 -14.40 -13.67
CA ILE A 278 13.71 -15.57 -13.88
C ILE A 278 13.81 -16.45 -12.63
N GLN A 279 12.88 -16.31 -11.68
CA GLN A 279 12.92 -16.99 -10.37
C GLN A 279 13.12 -18.50 -10.45
N SER A 280 12.59 -19.16 -11.48
CA SER A 280 12.74 -20.60 -11.71
C SER A 280 14.18 -21.03 -12.02
N ASP A 281 15.02 -20.11 -12.48
CA ASP A 281 16.43 -20.34 -12.80
C ASP A 281 17.40 -19.78 -11.75
N LEU A 282 16.89 -19.15 -10.69
CA LEU A 282 17.70 -18.69 -9.56
C LEU A 282 17.94 -19.84 -8.59
N ARG A 283 19.09 -19.82 -7.90
CA ARG A 283 19.38 -20.74 -6.80
C ARG A 283 18.45 -20.49 -5.60
N PRO A 284 18.13 -21.52 -4.79
CA PRO A 284 17.13 -21.41 -3.72
C PRO A 284 17.40 -20.28 -2.71
N ASN A 285 18.65 -20.11 -2.30
CA ASN A 285 19.09 -19.05 -1.37
C ASN A 285 18.86 -17.64 -1.91
N VAL A 286 18.91 -17.46 -3.23
CA VAL A 286 18.66 -16.17 -3.89
C VAL A 286 17.16 -15.93 -4.05
N ARG A 287 16.35 -16.98 -4.25
CA ARG A 287 14.90 -16.85 -4.41
C ARG A 287 14.22 -16.23 -3.19
N THR A 288 14.70 -16.57 -1.99
CA THR A 288 14.15 -16.06 -0.72
C THR A 288 14.57 -14.62 -0.43
N THR A 289 15.65 -14.13 -1.06
CA THR A 289 16.30 -12.85 -0.78
C THR A 289 16.23 -11.84 -1.94
N ILE A 290 15.38 -12.09 -2.95
CA ILE A 290 15.25 -11.23 -4.15
C ILE A 290 15.00 -9.76 -3.78
N LEU A 291 14.21 -9.50 -2.73
CA LEU A 291 13.83 -8.16 -2.30
C LEU A 291 14.89 -7.44 -1.46
N GLU A 292 15.92 -8.16 -0.99
CA GLU A 292 17.01 -7.61 -0.17
C GLU A 292 18.10 -6.93 -1.03
N ASP A 293 17.96 -7.02 -2.36
CA ASP A 293 18.79 -6.35 -3.35
C ASP A 293 20.29 -6.72 -3.32
N HIS A 294 20.61 -7.91 -2.82
CA HIS A 294 21.99 -8.40 -2.66
C HIS A 294 22.63 -8.90 -3.96
N VAL A 295 21.84 -9.25 -4.98
CA VAL A 295 22.38 -9.77 -6.24
C VAL A 295 22.98 -8.65 -7.07
N GLN A 296 24.29 -8.73 -7.30
CA GLN A 296 24.99 -7.77 -8.14
C GLN A 296 24.75 -8.07 -9.63
N PHE A 297 24.36 -7.05 -10.39
CA PHE A 297 24.11 -7.12 -11.83
C PHE A 297 25.42 -7.03 -12.63
N CYS A 298 26.31 -8.00 -12.36
CA CYS A 298 27.56 -8.21 -13.06
C CYS A 298 27.73 -9.70 -13.37
N ARG A 299 28.74 -10.05 -14.17
CA ARG A 299 28.98 -11.46 -14.54
C ARG A 299 29.12 -12.35 -13.32
N LYS A 300 29.95 -11.94 -12.35
CA LYS A 300 30.22 -12.70 -11.14
C LYS A 300 28.97 -12.88 -10.28
N GLY A 301 28.23 -11.80 -10.01
CA GLY A 301 27.02 -11.84 -9.20
C GLY A 301 25.90 -12.68 -9.82
N LEU A 302 25.58 -12.46 -11.10
CA LEU A 302 24.51 -13.21 -11.76
C LEU A 302 24.88 -14.67 -12.05
N SER A 303 26.16 -14.98 -12.33
CA SER A 303 26.60 -16.38 -12.46
C SER A 303 26.53 -17.13 -11.13
N ALA A 304 26.76 -16.45 -10.02
CA ALA A 304 26.57 -17.02 -8.68
C ALA A 304 25.08 -17.21 -8.34
N ALA A 305 24.19 -16.37 -8.89
CA ALA A 305 22.76 -16.42 -8.63
C ALA A 305 21.99 -17.44 -9.50
N LEU A 306 22.45 -17.70 -10.73
CA LEU A 306 21.76 -18.57 -11.68
C LEU A 306 22.19 -20.04 -11.58
N ILE A 307 21.26 -20.93 -11.94
CA ILE A 307 21.48 -22.39 -12.02
C ILE A 307 22.21 -22.74 -13.33
N ASN A 308 21.63 -22.35 -14.47
CA ASN A 308 22.13 -22.72 -15.81
C ASN A 308 23.10 -21.68 -16.41
N GLY A 309 23.44 -20.63 -15.66
CA GLY A 309 24.35 -19.57 -16.10
C GLY A 309 23.77 -18.62 -17.15
N MET A 310 24.67 -17.82 -17.76
CA MET A 310 24.33 -16.71 -18.65
C MET A 310 25.01 -16.82 -20.01
N THR A 311 24.37 -16.22 -21.03
CA THR A 311 24.93 -16.04 -22.36
C THR A 311 24.89 -14.56 -22.75
N ALA A 312 26.03 -14.05 -23.19
CA ALA A 312 26.16 -12.71 -23.76
C ALA A 312 25.43 -12.62 -25.10
N VAL A 313 24.58 -11.61 -25.25
CA VAL A 313 24.06 -11.23 -26.56
C VAL A 313 25.00 -10.20 -27.16
N SER A 314 25.60 -10.54 -28.30
CA SER A 314 26.46 -9.64 -29.06
C SER A 314 26.25 -9.81 -30.57
N GLY A 315 26.38 -8.71 -31.33
CA GLY A 315 26.44 -8.73 -32.80
C GLY A 315 25.18 -8.18 -33.51
N ASN A 316 25.21 -8.19 -34.85
CA ASN A 316 24.21 -7.56 -35.74
C ASN A 316 22.78 -8.12 -35.62
N ARG A 317 22.59 -9.21 -34.87
CA ARG A 317 21.28 -9.85 -34.62
C ARG A 317 20.60 -9.34 -33.34
N ALA A 318 21.25 -8.48 -32.55
CA ALA A 318 20.60 -7.83 -31.42
C ALA A 318 19.61 -6.78 -31.95
N ARG A 319 18.36 -6.83 -31.48
CA ARG A 319 17.33 -5.84 -31.85
C ARG A 319 17.66 -4.42 -31.36
N VAL A 320 18.54 -4.33 -30.35
CA VAL A 320 18.96 -3.09 -29.71
C VAL A 320 20.42 -2.82 -30.04
N LYS A 321 20.72 -1.65 -30.60
CA LYS A 321 22.05 -1.30 -31.14
C LYS A 321 22.95 -0.64 -30.11
N SER A 322 22.41 -0.08 -29.04
CA SER A 322 23.19 0.64 -28.02
C SER A 322 22.68 0.43 -26.59
N PRO A 323 23.55 0.54 -25.56
CA PRO A 323 23.14 0.51 -24.15
C PRO A 323 22.03 1.51 -23.81
N GLN A 324 22.07 2.68 -24.46
CA GLN A 324 21.13 3.77 -24.29
C GLN A 324 19.73 3.37 -24.77
N GLU A 325 19.63 2.66 -25.89
CA GLU A 325 18.36 2.12 -26.36
C GLU A 325 17.78 1.07 -25.40
N VAL A 326 18.62 0.28 -24.69
CA VAL A 326 18.13 -0.63 -23.63
C VAL A 326 17.61 0.15 -22.43
N ALA A 327 18.32 1.19 -21.99
CA ALA A 327 17.85 2.05 -20.90
C ALA A 327 16.49 2.71 -21.25
N GLN A 328 16.37 3.22 -22.48
CA GLN A 328 15.12 3.77 -23.00
C GLN A 328 14.02 2.73 -23.06
N ALA A 329 14.33 1.52 -23.55
CA ALA A 329 13.37 0.42 -23.59
C ALA A 329 12.94 -0.01 -22.19
N LEU A 330 13.84 -0.05 -21.20
CA LEU A 330 13.50 -0.45 -19.83
C LEU A 330 12.60 0.57 -19.14
N PHE A 331 12.85 1.86 -19.28
CA PHE A 331 12.07 2.91 -18.59
C PHE A 331 10.98 3.56 -19.46
N GLY A 332 10.81 3.13 -20.71
CA GLY A 332 9.76 3.62 -21.60
C GLY A 332 10.00 5.05 -22.08
N LEU A 333 11.27 5.43 -22.28
CA LEU A 333 11.68 6.77 -22.73
C LEU A 333 11.63 6.93 -24.27
N ASN A 334 11.17 5.91 -25.01
CA ASN A 334 11.02 5.93 -26.47
C ASN A 334 9.62 5.45 -26.86
N GLU A 335 8.96 6.18 -27.76
CA GLU A 335 7.61 5.88 -28.25
C GLU A 335 7.56 4.68 -29.23
N GLY A 336 8.70 4.28 -29.82
CA GLY A 336 8.75 3.27 -30.88
C GLY A 336 8.83 1.79 -30.45
N TRP A 337 8.88 1.49 -29.15
CA TRP A 337 8.97 0.10 -28.67
C TRP A 337 7.59 -0.43 -28.25
N PRO A 338 7.07 -1.53 -28.83
CA PRO A 338 5.79 -2.09 -28.41
C PRO A 338 5.88 -2.57 -26.94
N LEU A 339 5.22 -1.82 -26.05
CA LEU A 339 5.40 -1.92 -24.59
C LEU A 339 4.70 -3.14 -23.95
N GLY A 340 3.89 -3.88 -24.72
CA GLY A 340 3.32 -5.19 -24.37
C GLY A 340 2.95 -5.37 -22.90
N HIS A 341 3.33 -6.49 -22.29
CA HIS A 341 3.08 -6.81 -20.88
C HIS A 341 3.98 -6.08 -19.86
N TRP A 342 4.71 -5.04 -20.30
CA TRP A 342 5.78 -4.40 -19.54
C TRP A 342 5.42 -3.03 -19.05
N GLU A 343 4.47 -2.39 -19.71
CA GLU A 343 4.02 -1.03 -19.43
C GLU A 343 3.67 -0.82 -17.95
N ASN A 344 3.00 -1.81 -17.35
CA ASN A 344 2.52 -1.75 -15.97
C ASN A 344 3.50 -2.32 -14.95
N LYS A 345 4.76 -2.60 -15.32
CA LYS A 345 5.74 -3.12 -14.36
C LYS A 345 6.04 -2.09 -13.26
N PRO A 346 6.27 -2.53 -12.02
CA PRO A 346 6.38 -1.65 -10.85
C PRO A 346 7.41 -0.54 -11.00
N PHE A 347 8.61 -0.88 -11.44
CA PHE A 347 9.71 0.08 -11.60
C PHE A 347 9.43 1.16 -12.65
N ARG A 348 8.69 0.83 -13.73
CA ARG A 348 8.26 1.81 -14.73
C ARG A 348 7.20 2.74 -14.17
N LYS A 349 6.23 2.19 -13.43
CA LYS A 349 5.17 3.01 -12.83
C LYS A 349 5.69 3.93 -11.75
N LEU A 350 6.69 3.49 -10.98
CA LEU A 350 7.40 4.36 -10.05
C LEU A 350 8.18 5.46 -10.78
N HIS A 351 8.94 5.12 -11.83
CA HIS A 351 9.66 6.10 -12.64
C HIS A 351 8.74 7.12 -13.33
N GLN A 352 7.61 6.65 -13.90
CA GLN A 352 6.60 7.52 -14.51
C GLN A 352 6.00 8.47 -13.47
N TRP A 353 5.70 7.96 -12.27
CA TRP A 353 5.21 8.78 -11.17
C TRP A 353 6.22 9.86 -10.77
N THR A 354 7.48 9.48 -10.53
CA THR A 354 8.54 10.44 -10.20
C THR A 354 8.71 11.49 -11.29
N CYS A 355 8.70 11.09 -12.58
CA CYS A 355 8.76 12.05 -13.69
C CYS A 355 7.57 13.02 -13.68
N THR A 356 6.34 12.51 -13.53
CA THR A 356 5.14 13.35 -13.47
C THR A 356 5.23 14.31 -12.30
N SER A 357 5.64 13.86 -11.11
CA SER A 357 5.76 14.75 -9.95
C SER A 357 6.85 15.82 -10.13
N LEU A 358 8.01 15.46 -10.68
CA LEU A 358 9.09 16.42 -10.96
C LEU A 358 8.70 17.49 -11.99
N GLN A 359 7.81 17.17 -12.95
CA GLN A 359 7.28 18.15 -13.90
C GLN A 359 6.45 19.26 -13.24
N HIS A 360 5.81 18.95 -12.10
CA HIS A 360 4.97 19.90 -11.38
C HIS A 360 5.77 20.77 -10.39
N ILE A 361 7.07 20.53 -10.22
CA ILE A 361 7.94 21.36 -9.36
C ILE A 361 8.43 22.56 -10.20
N PRO A 362 8.23 23.82 -9.74
CA PRO A 362 8.59 25.03 -10.47
C PRO A 362 10.12 25.23 -10.52
N THR A 363 10.79 24.48 -11.38
CA THR A 363 12.27 24.50 -11.58
C THR A 363 12.66 24.39 -13.06
N GLU A 364 11.81 24.93 -13.96
CA GLU A 364 12.09 25.00 -15.41
C GLU A 364 12.53 23.66 -16.03
N ASN A 365 11.88 22.55 -15.65
CA ASN A 365 12.21 21.18 -16.10
C ASN A 365 13.66 20.69 -15.82
N ARG A 366 14.51 21.50 -15.16
CA ARG A 366 15.91 21.17 -14.90
C ARG A 366 16.05 19.92 -14.03
N LEU A 367 15.21 19.78 -13.00
CA LEU A 367 15.21 18.59 -12.13
C LEU A 367 14.82 17.32 -12.87
N LEU A 368 13.83 17.39 -13.76
CA LEU A 368 13.42 16.24 -14.58
C LEU A 368 14.54 15.79 -15.53
N GLN A 369 15.22 16.75 -16.16
CA GLN A 369 16.36 16.46 -17.03
C GLN A 369 17.53 15.86 -16.24
N LEU A 370 17.86 16.46 -15.09
CA LEU A 370 18.90 15.96 -14.18
C LEU A 370 18.60 14.53 -13.73
N PHE A 371 17.37 14.26 -13.28
CA PHE A 371 16.91 12.95 -12.86
C PHE A 371 17.04 11.91 -13.99
N ASN A 372 16.53 12.20 -15.20
CA ASN A 372 16.59 11.25 -16.30
C ASN A 372 18.02 11.01 -16.82
N CYS A 373 18.88 12.02 -16.81
CA CYS A 373 20.30 11.86 -17.14
C CYS A 373 21.03 11.02 -16.08
N ARG A 374 20.80 11.30 -14.79
CA ARG A 374 21.42 10.59 -13.68
C ARG A 374 20.95 9.15 -13.56
N LEU A 375 19.65 8.88 -13.71
CA LEU A 375 19.09 7.53 -13.71
C LEU A 375 19.78 6.63 -14.73
N ARG A 376 20.02 7.14 -15.95
CA ARG A 376 20.74 6.41 -17.00
C ARG A 376 22.21 6.17 -16.64
N ARG A 377 22.89 7.17 -16.08
CA ARG A 377 24.29 7.02 -15.61
C ARG A 377 24.39 5.96 -14.51
N TYR A 378 23.51 6.02 -13.51
CA TYR A 378 23.48 5.05 -12.41
C TYR A 378 23.05 3.65 -12.84
N LEU A 379 22.16 3.54 -13.83
CA LEU A 379 21.87 2.25 -14.44
C LEU A 379 23.17 1.59 -14.92
N PHE A 380 23.99 2.30 -15.69
CA PHE A 380 25.22 1.72 -16.25
C PHE A 380 26.34 1.57 -15.21
N ALA A 381 26.51 2.53 -14.31
CA ALA A 381 27.53 2.48 -13.26
C ALA A 381 27.35 1.27 -12.32
N HIS A 382 26.09 0.94 -11.97
CA HIS A 382 25.77 -0.13 -11.02
C HIS A 382 25.31 -1.45 -11.67
N HIS A 383 25.12 -1.49 -13.00
CA HIS A 383 24.66 -2.68 -13.73
C HIS A 383 25.46 -2.88 -15.02
N TRP A 384 26.57 -3.61 -14.91
CA TRP A 384 27.40 -3.96 -16.08
C TRP A 384 26.80 -5.07 -16.94
N VAL A 385 25.80 -5.77 -16.40
CA VAL A 385 25.00 -6.74 -17.12
C VAL A 385 23.55 -6.30 -17.10
N LEU A 386 22.99 -6.08 -18.29
CA LEU A 386 21.62 -5.62 -18.48
C LEU A 386 20.74 -6.74 -19.04
N PRO A 387 19.45 -6.81 -18.64
CA PRO A 387 18.49 -7.74 -19.23
C PRO A 387 18.39 -7.57 -20.75
N TYR A 388 18.10 -8.66 -21.48
CA TYR A 388 17.81 -8.62 -22.93
C TYR A 388 16.29 -8.56 -23.15
N PRO A 389 15.68 -7.36 -23.22
CA PRO A 389 14.23 -7.27 -23.24
C PRO A 389 13.62 -7.77 -24.55
N THR A 390 12.56 -8.55 -24.46
CA THR A 390 11.78 -9.05 -25.61
C THR A 390 10.29 -8.96 -25.34
N LEU A 391 9.44 -9.15 -26.37
CA LEU A 391 7.99 -9.23 -26.16
C LEU A 391 7.55 -10.39 -25.25
N GLY A 392 8.44 -11.34 -24.91
CA GLY A 392 8.15 -12.50 -24.06
C GLY A 392 8.78 -12.48 -22.66
N GLY A 393 9.65 -11.51 -22.33
CA GLY A 393 10.29 -11.43 -21.01
C GLY A 393 11.64 -10.68 -20.97
N LEU A 394 12.08 -10.36 -19.75
CA LEU A 394 13.27 -9.54 -19.42
C LEU A 394 14.61 -10.22 -19.73
N ALA A 395 14.68 -11.54 -19.61
CA ALA A 395 15.86 -12.31 -19.97
C ALA A 395 15.41 -13.66 -20.54
N PRO A 396 15.09 -13.76 -21.83
CA PRO A 396 14.62 -15.01 -22.42
C PRO A 396 15.69 -16.10 -22.39
N ARG A 397 15.27 -17.37 -22.35
CA ARG A 397 16.18 -18.52 -22.44
C ARG A 397 16.74 -18.67 -23.86
N THR A 398 17.95 -19.23 -23.96
CA THR A 398 18.50 -19.83 -25.18
C THR A 398 17.99 -21.26 -25.32
N LYS A 399 18.26 -21.90 -26.47
CA LYS A 399 17.97 -23.33 -26.67
C LYS A 399 18.68 -24.21 -25.62
N ASP A 400 19.88 -23.80 -25.22
CA ASP A 400 20.70 -24.51 -24.20
C ASP A 400 20.29 -24.19 -22.75
N GLY A 401 19.13 -23.54 -22.53
CA GLY A 401 18.62 -23.24 -21.18
C GLY A 401 19.28 -22.05 -20.47
N LYS A 402 20.32 -21.44 -21.04
CA LYS A 402 20.99 -20.25 -20.49
C LYS A 402 20.15 -18.99 -20.66
N ARG A 403 20.30 -18.01 -19.77
CA ARG A 403 19.60 -16.73 -19.87
C ARG A 403 20.40 -15.73 -20.71
N ARG A 404 19.72 -14.98 -21.59
CA ARG A 404 20.34 -13.95 -22.46
C ARG A 404 20.46 -12.60 -21.74
N TRP A 405 21.65 -12.02 -21.81
CA TRP A 405 21.98 -10.73 -21.20
C TRP A 405 22.89 -9.90 -22.10
N PHE A 406 22.82 -8.59 -21.95
CA PHE A 406 23.80 -7.68 -22.53
C PHE A 406 24.93 -7.38 -21.55
N TYR A 407 26.14 -7.21 -22.08
CA TYR A 407 27.31 -6.77 -21.33
C TYR A 407 27.70 -5.38 -21.79
N ILE A 408 27.93 -4.48 -20.85
CA ILE A 408 28.37 -3.11 -21.13
C ILE A 408 29.74 -2.85 -20.51
N ASP A 409 30.49 -1.95 -21.14
CA ASP A 409 31.74 -1.40 -20.64
C ASP A 409 31.82 0.08 -21.02
N VAL A 410 32.72 0.82 -20.39
CA VAL A 410 32.93 2.26 -20.58
C VAL A 410 34.32 2.51 -21.16
N GLN A 411 34.42 3.43 -22.12
CA GLN A 411 35.71 3.87 -22.66
C GLN A 411 36.42 4.81 -21.66
N GLY A 412 37.65 4.49 -21.26
CA GLY A 412 38.48 5.29 -20.34
C GLY A 412 39.36 4.44 -19.41
N GLU A 413 40.45 5.03 -18.91
CA GLU A 413 41.40 4.39 -17.99
C GLU A 413 40.76 3.97 -16.66
N ALA A 414 41.32 2.93 -16.04
CA ALA A 414 40.87 2.41 -14.76
C ALA A 414 41.16 3.42 -13.64
N GLY A 415 40.21 4.29 -13.31
CA GLY A 415 40.36 5.22 -12.19
C GLY A 415 39.30 6.31 -12.05
N HIS A 416 38.61 6.71 -13.11
CA HIS A 416 37.55 7.72 -13.00
C HIS A 416 36.29 7.15 -12.35
N ALA A 417 35.70 7.92 -11.41
CA ALA A 417 34.40 7.62 -10.82
C ALA A 417 33.37 7.39 -11.95
N LYS A 418 33.00 6.12 -12.19
CA LYS A 418 32.20 5.68 -13.34
C LYS A 418 30.81 6.32 -13.39
N GLU A 419 30.36 6.89 -12.28
CA GLU A 419 29.14 7.69 -12.16
C GLU A 419 29.19 9.00 -12.95
N ASN A 420 30.40 9.51 -13.23
CA ASN A 420 30.64 10.74 -14.00
C ASN A 420 30.91 10.50 -15.48
N ALA A 421 30.97 9.24 -15.92
CA ALA A 421 31.20 8.91 -17.33
C ALA A 421 30.06 9.46 -18.22
N SER A 422 30.43 9.96 -19.41
CA SER A 422 29.45 10.41 -20.39
C SER A 422 28.56 9.25 -20.83
N LEU A 423 27.28 9.49 -21.09
CA LEU A 423 26.36 8.43 -21.51
C LEU A 423 26.83 7.75 -22.80
N GLU A 424 27.47 8.48 -23.70
CA GLU A 424 27.95 8.02 -25.01
C GLU A 424 29.20 7.12 -24.93
N SER A 425 29.96 7.21 -23.84
CA SER A 425 31.17 6.40 -23.64
C SER A 425 30.89 4.92 -23.34
N TRP A 426 29.62 4.56 -23.09
CA TRP A 426 29.19 3.19 -22.80
C TRP A 426 28.86 2.40 -24.08
N TYR A 427 29.47 1.22 -24.22
CA TYR A 427 29.34 0.37 -25.41
C TYR A 427 29.11 -1.12 -25.05
N TRP A 428 28.69 -1.91 -26.05
CA TRP A 428 28.51 -3.35 -25.88
C TRP A 428 29.85 -4.08 -25.77
N ALA A 429 30.08 -4.69 -24.61
CA ALA A 429 31.29 -5.45 -24.33
C ALA A 429 31.11 -6.88 -24.84
N ARG A 430 31.61 -7.18 -26.06
CA ARG A 430 31.40 -8.48 -26.73
C ARG A 430 32.14 -9.63 -26.03
N THR A 431 33.44 -9.45 -25.82
CA THR A 431 34.36 -10.46 -25.26
C THR A 431 35.14 -9.95 -24.05
N ARG A 432 35.21 -8.62 -23.90
CA ARG A 432 35.79 -7.97 -22.73
C ARG A 432 34.74 -7.96 -21.63
N TRP A 433 35.04 -8.64 -20.54
CA TRP A 433 34.25 -8.53 -19.31
C TRP A 433 35.25 -8.28 -18.20
N ARG A 434 34.96 -7.30 -17.34
CA ARG A 434 35.83 -6.98 -16.22
C ARG A 434 35.56 -7.94 -15.06
N PRO A 435 36.59 -8.46 -14.39
CA PRO A 435 36.44 -9.34 -13.22
C PRO A 435 35.94 -8.58 -11.98
N ASP A 436 36.13 -7.26 -11.97
CA ASP A 436 35.77 -6.37 -10.87
C ASP A 436 34.24 -6.23 -10.71
N TYR A 437 33.85 -5.69 -9.57
CA TYR A 437 32.46 -5.44 -9.27
C TYR A 437 32.01 -4.07 -9.81
N PRO A 438 30.73 -3.92 -10.20
CA PRO A 438 30.13 -2.61 -10.39
C PRO A 438 30.26 -1.80 -9.10
N THR A 439 30.22 -0.47 -9.24
CA THR A 439 30.25 0.42 -8.07
C THR A 439 29.21 -0.08 -7.07
N PRO A 440 29.59 -0.34 -5.80
CA PRO A 440 28.63 -0.80 -4.81
C PRO A 440 27.49 0.20 -4.70
N LEU A 441 26.30 -0.30 -4.36
CA LEU A 441 25.16 0.57 -4.13
C LEU A 441 25.50 1.55 -2.98
N PRO A 442 25.10 2.83 -3.09
CA PRO A 442 25.44 3.81 -2.07
C PRO A 442 24.87 3.44 -0.70
N GLN A 443 25.63 3.78 0.36
CA GLN A 443 25.24 3.46 1.74
C GLN A 443 23.94 4.14 2.17
N TYR A 444 23.64 5.32 1.60
CA TYR A 444 22.42 6.09 1.93
C TYR A 444 21.11 5.38 1.58
N LEU A 445 21.14 4.31 0.78
CA LEU A 445 19.96 3.49 0.53
C LEU A 445 19.52 2.67 1.74
N ARG A 446 20.43 2.47 2.70
CA ARG A 446 20.18 1.80 3.97
C ARG A 446 19.89 2.76 5.11
N TRP A 447 19.98 4.06 4.87
CA TRP A 447 19.80 5.04 5.92
C TRP A 447 18.38 5.00 6.48
N ILE A 448 18.28 5.02 7.80
CA ILE A 448 17.02 5.25 8.51
C ILE A 448 16.68 6.77 8.46
N PRO A 449 15.43 7.16 8.70
CA PRO A 449 15.00 8.55 8.64
C PRO A 449 15.90 9.52 9.44
N ASP A 450 16.33 9.11 10.63
CA ASP A 450 17.20 9.93 11.51
C ASP A 450 18.59 10.18 10.91
N GLU A 451 19.13 9.22 10.15
CA GLU A 451 20.42 9.36 9.47
C GLU A 451 20.31 10.32 8.28
N TRP A 452 19.20 10.25 7.54
CA TRP A 452 18.88 11.23 6.50
C TRP A 452 18.70 12.63 7.08
N GLN A 453 17.99 12.74 8.20
CA GLN A 453 17.78 14.00 8.90
C GLN A 453 19.11 14.59 9.39
N SER A 454 19.94 13.77 10.04
CA SER A 454 21.27 14.18 10.51
C SER A 454 22.20 14.57 9.36
N TRP A 455 22.08 13.92 8.20
CA TRP A 455 22.80 14.32 6.99
C TRP A 455 22.30 15.66 6.46
N ALA A 456 20.98 15.84 6.29
CA ALA A 456 20.39 17.07 5.79
C ALA A 456 20.74 18.28 6.69
N HIS A 457 20.64 18.14 8.02
CA HIS A 457 20.99 19.22 8.96
C HIS A 457 22.44 19.67 8.83
N ARG A 458 23.38 18.73 8.67
CA ARG A 458 24.80 19.05 8.47
C ARG A 458 25.07 19.83 7.17
N HIS A 459 24.30 19.57 6.12
CA HIS A 459 24.52 20.18 4.81
C HIS A 459 23.74 21.48 4.63
N ILE A 460 22.59 21.66 5.30
CA ILE A 460 21.85 22.93 5.34
C ILE A 460 22.71 24.04 5.98
N GLY A 461 23.45 23.73 7.05
CA GLY A 461 24.35 24.68 7.72
C GLY A 461 25.57 25.09 6.87
N GLN A 462 26.00 24.24 5.92
CA GLN A 462 27.12 24.51 5.02
C GLN A 462 26.71 25.35 3.80
N THR A 463 25.47 25.21 3.29
CA THR A 463 24.96 26.06 2.21
C THR A 463 24.73 27.50 2.69
N LEU A 464 24.27 27.69 3.93
CA LEU A 464 24.04 29.04 4.50
C LEU A 464 25.34 29.78 4.84
N SER A 465 26.44 29.07 5.10
CA SER A 465 27.73 29.72 5.42
C SER A 465 28.46 30.26 4.18
N HIS A 466 28.00 29.92 2.96
CA HIS A 466 28.58 30.46 1.73
C HIS A 466 27.93 31.77 1.24
N GLU A 467 26.78 32.18 1.80
CA GLU A 467 26.05 33.40 1.39
C GLU A 467 26.01 34.52 2.46
N VAL A 468 26.55 34.33 3.66
CA VAL A 468 26.60 35.42 4.65
C VAL A 468 27.86 36.24 4.45
N ASN A 469 27.84 37.08 3.42
CA ASN A 469 28.61 38.32 3.40
C ASN A 469 27.88 39.44 2.64
N THR A 470 26.57 39.56 2.82
CA THR A 470 25.86 40.86 2.69
C THR A 470 24.44 40.77 3.28
N ALA A 471 24.24 41.57 4.33
CA ALA A 471 23.01 42.26 4.71
C ALA A 471 21.74 41.50 5.20
N VAL A 472 21.55 41.62 6.53
CA VAL A 472 20.31 41.91 7.29
C VAL A 472 19.29 40.78 7.55
N CYS A 473 19.48 40.17 8.72
CA CYS A 473 18.50 39.87 9.78
C CYS A 473 17.05 39.54 9.40
N GLY A 474 16.72 38.26 9.54
CA GLY A 474 15.40 37.75 9.89
C GLY A 474 15.55 36.40 10.58
N VAL A 475 15.76 36.42 11.91
CA VAL A 475 15.88 35.22 12.74
C VAL A 475 14.53 34.48 12.71
N ILE A 476 14.48 33.33 12.04
CA ILE A 476 13.39 32.37 12.21
C ILE A 476 13.81 31.42 13.35
N PRO A 477 13.04 31.31 14.44
CA PRO A 477 13.45 30.55 15.62
C PRO A 477 13.46 29.04 15.34
N CYS A 478 14.55 28.38 15.77
CA CYS A 478 14.83 26.95 15.63
C CYS A 478 13.81 26.00 16.30
N GLU A 479 12.82 26.50 17.05
CA GLU A 479 11.84 25.66 17.76
C GLU A 479 10.66 25.19 16.89
N ALA A 480 10.40 25.83 15.73
CA ALA A 480 9.38 25.34 14.80
C ALA A 480 9.85 24.13 13.96
N PHE A 481 11.13 23.74 14.08
CA PHE A 481 11.74 22.63 13.34
C PHE A 481 11.47 21.25 13.98
N VAL A 482 11.00 21.22 15.24
CA VAL A 482 10.97 20.00 16.07
C VAL A 482 9.58 19.33 16.11
N THR A 483 8.49 20.05 15.87
CA THR A 483 7.14 19.54 16.21
C THR A 483 6.39 18.87 15.03
N LEU A 484 6.88 18.98 13.80
CA LEU A 484 6.16 18.50 12.60
C LEU A 484 6.77 17.25 11.93
N LEU A 485 7.85 16.70 12.50
CA LEU A 485 8.59 15.57 11.91
C LEU A 485 8.30 14.20 12.55
N PHE A 486 7.42 14.13 13.56
CA PHE A 486 7.10 12.89 14.27
C PHE A 486 5.61 12.50 14.33
N GLU A 487 4.75 13.06 13.47
CA GLU A 487 3.39 12.54 13.26
C GLU A 487 3.06 12.33 11.77
N ILE A 488 3.72 11.38 11.09
CA ILE A 488 3.19 10.73 9.85
C ILE A 488 3.57 9.23 9.80
#